data_AF-A0A1G1XX04-F1
#
_entry.id   AF-A0A1G1XX04-F1
#
_cell.length_a   1.000
_cell.length_b   1.000
_cell.length_c   1.000
_cell.angle_alpha   90.00
_cell.angle_beta   90.00
_cell.angle_gamma   90.00
#
_symmetry.space_group_name_H-M   'P 1'
#
loop_
_entity.id
_entity.type
_entity.pdbx_description
1 polymer ?
#
loop_
_entity_poly.entity_id
_entity_poly.type
_entity_poly.pdbx_seq_one_letter_code
_entity_poly.pdbx_strand_id
1 'polypeptide(L)'
;MDEQILENIPALPPHQYPLWVKLFGVSIIIATIYSLILLPEYLVAAKKMRAAQIAYQSGNYDESIQLYSYVLETVPTSKAARIGVAEAIFSNSDKSDDEVGLTLLQGITLDKDTWARIMRVMPVEYQQYFGDVKQ
;
A
#
# COMPACT_ATOMS: atom_id res chain seq x y z
N MET A 1 60.88 -8.82 16.29
CA MET A 1 60.90 -7.71 17.25
C MET A 1 59.47 -7.24 17.40
N ASP A 2 58.56 -8.16 17.76
CA ASP A 2 57.12 -7.97 17.48
C ASP A 2 56.18 -8.61 18.53
N GLU A 3 56.68 -9.43 19.46
CA GLU A 3 55.83 -10.03 20.52
C GLU A 3 55.58 -9.07 21.70
N GLN A 4 56.52 -8.18 22.02
CA GLN A 4 56.39 -7.26 23.16
C GLN A 4 55.43 -6.08 22.93
N ILE A 5 55.02 -5.81 21.68
CA ILE A 5 54.07 -4.72 21.38
C ILE A 5 52.62 -5.17 21.61
N LEU A 6 52.33 -6.47 21.51
CA LEU A 6 50.99 -7.02 21.74
C LEU A 6 50.68 -7.23 23.24
N GLU A 7 51.71 -7.32 24.09
CA GLU A 7 51.56 -7.61 25.52
C GLU A 7 51.17 -6.37 26.36
N ASN A 8 51.34 -5.16 25.81
CA ASN A 8 51.28 -3.91 26.56
C ASN A 8 50.22 -2.92 26.03
N ILE A 9 49.15 -3.42 25.41
CA ILE A 9 48.02 -2.56 25.03
C ILE A 9 47.18 -2.33 26.30
N PRO A 10 47.09 -1.09 26.82
CA PRO A 10 46.27 -0.81 27.99
C PRO A 10 44.81 -1.14 27.67
N ALA A 11 44.16 -1.93 28.53
CA ALA A 11 42.76 -2.26 28.39
C ALA A 11 41.93 -0.97 28.35
N LEU A 12 41.23 -0.74 27.24
CA LEU A 12 40.36 0.41 27.09
C LEU A 12 39.25 0.34 28.16
N PRO A 13 39.03 1.40 28.96
CA PRO A 13 37.95 1.39 29.94
C PRO A 13 36.61 1.21 29.21
N PRO A 14 35.70 0.37 29.74
CA PRO A 14 34.44 0.10 29.08
C PRO A 14 33.64 1.39 28.95
N HIS A 15 33.32 1.76 27.72
CA HIS A 15 32.56 2.98 27.44
C HIS A 15 31.14 2.84 27.97
N GLN A 16 30.74 3.74 28.88
CA GLN A 16 29.38 3.75 29.43
C GLN A 16 28.51 4.76 28.69
N TYR A 17 27.52 4.26 27.96
CA TYR A 17 26.57 5.11 27.27
C TYR A 17 25.59 5.79 28.23
N PRO A 18 25.26 7.08 27.99
CA PRO A 18 24.20 7.78 28.71
C PRO A 18 22.85 7.05 28.60
N LEU A 19 22.01 7.20 29.63
CA LEU A 19 20.71 6.51 29.73
C LEU A 19 19.80 6.75 28.50
N TRP A 20 19.79 7.97 27.96
CA TRP A 20 19.00 8.33 26.78
C TRP A 20 19.40 7.53 25.52
N VAL A 21 20.69 7.20 25.36
CA VAL A 21 21.16 6.39 24.22
C VAL A 21 20.65 4.95 24.33
N LYS A 22 20.61 4.39 25.54
CA LYS A 22 20.06 3.05 25.79
C LYS A 22 18.56 3.00 25.50
N LEU A 23 17.80 4.01 25.95
CA LEU A 23 16.37 4.12 25.68
C LEU A 23 16.08 4.25 24.17
N PHE A 24 16.87 5.06 23.47
CA PHE A 24 16.75 5.20 22.01
C PHE A 24 17.03 3.87 21.31
N GLY A 25 18.09 3.15 21.69
CA GLY A 25 18.40 1.83 21.14
C GLY A 25 17.25 0.82 21.35
N VAL A 26 16.67 0.78 22.54
CA VAL A 26 15.50 -0.08 22.83
C VAL A 26 14.30 0.33 21.95
N SER A 27 14.05 1.63 21.77
CA SER A 27 12.94 2.11 20.94
C SER A 27 13.06 1.69 19.47
N ILE A 28 14.28 1.70 18.92
CA ILE A 28 14.55 1.22 17.55
C ILE A 28 14.26 -0.28 17.45
N ILE A 29 14.70 -1.07 18.43
CA ILE A 29 14.46 -2.51 18.44
C ILE A 29 12.96 -2.80 18.47
N ILE A 30 12.20 -2.11 19.32
CA ILE A 30 10.74 -2.24 19.41
C ILE A 30 10.09 -1.88 18.06
N ALA A 31 10.47 -0.73 17.47
CA ALA A 31 9.93 -0.31 16.17
C ALA A 31 10.23 -1.34 15.06
N THR A 32 11.42 -1.93 15.09
CA THR A 32 11.85 -2.95 14.11
C THR A 32 11.04 -4.24 14.27
N ILE A 33 10.87 -4.72 15.50
CA ILE A 33 10.05 -5.90 15.80
C ILE A 33 8.60 -5.67 15.38
N TYR A 34 8.05 -4.50 15.70
CA TYR A 34 6.70 -4.12 15.30
C TYR A 34 6.53 -4.13 13.76
N SER A 35 7.49 -3.57 13.03
CA SER A 35 7.49 -3.61 11.56
C SER A 35 7.57 -5.04 11.01
N LEU A 36 8.33 -5.93 11.63
CA LEU A 36 8.46 -7.33 11.22
C LEU A 36 7.17 -8.13 11.45
N ILE A 37 6.44 -7.82 12.52
CA ILE A 37 5.15 -8.48 12.83
C ILE A 37 4.08 -8.11 11.80
N LEU A 38 4.07 -6.86 11.30
CA LEU A 38 3.09 -6.40 10.31
C LEU A 38 3.40 -6.87 8.87
N LEU A 39 4.67 -7.12 8.56
CA LEU A 39 5.14 -7.51 7.24
C LEU A 39 4.36 -8.66 6.58
N PRO A 40 4.03 -9.79 7.25
CA PRO A 40 3.25 -10.87 6.64
C PRO A 40 1.88 -10.41 6.13
N GLU A 41 1.20 -9.50 6.82
CA GLU A 41 -0.12 -9.01 6.42
C GLU A 41 -0.03 -8.17 5.14
N TYR A 42 0.96 -7.27 5.05
CA TYR A 42 1.23 -6.48 3.85
C TYR A 42 1.60 -7.37 2.64
N LEU A 43 2.34 -8.47 2.85
CA LEU A 43 2.65 -9.42 1.78
C LEU A 43 1.40 -10.14 1.28
N VAL A 44 0.48 -10.52 2.18
CA VAL A 44 -0.81 -11.11 1.79
C VAL A 44 -1.65 -10.11 1.01
N ALA A 45 -1.72 -8.86 1.46
CA ALA A 45 -2.40 -7.78 0.73
C ALA A 45 -1.78 -7.57 -0.66
N ALA A 46 -0.45 -7.54 -0.79
CA ALA A 46 0.22 -7.42 -2.08
C ALA A 46 -0.09 -8.60 -3.02
N LYS A 47 -0.16 -9.83 -2.50
CA LYS A 47 -0.55 -11.00 -3.28
C LYS A 47 -2.01 -10.91 -3.74
N LYS A 48 -2.91 -10.49 -2.86
CA LYS A 48 -4.33 -10.30 -3.16
C LYS A 48 -4.58 -9.17 -4.15
N MET A 49 -3.82 -8.08 -4.07
CA MET A 49 -3.81 -7.00 -5.05
C MET A 49 -3.53 -7.54 -6.46
N ARG A 50 -2.52 -8.41 -6.60
CA ARG A 50 -2.19 -9.03 -7.88
C ARG A 50 -3.28 -10.00 -8.35
N ALA A 51 -3.84 -10.80 -7.45
CA ALA A 51 -4.95 -11.70 -7.75
C ALA A 51 -6.20 -10.94 -8.19
N ALA A 52 -6.53 -9.82 -7.54
CA ALA A 52 -7.65 -8.95 -7.90
C ALA A 52 -7.53 -8.41 -9.33
N GLN A 53 -6.32 -8.02 -9.72
CA GLN A 53 -6.05 -7.57 -11.08
C GLN A 53 -6.21 -8.70 -12.12
N ILE A 54 -5.81 -9.92 -11.78
CA ILE A 54 -6.00 -11.09 -12.66
C ILE A 54 -7.49 -11.43 -12.78
N ALA A 55 -8.24 -11.38 -11.67
CA ALA A 55 -9.68 -11.61 -11.66
C ALA A 55 -10.40 -10.57 -12.54
N TYR A 56 -10.05 -9.29 -12.42
CA TYR A 56 -10.57 -8.21 -13.27
C TYR A 56 -10.32 -8.48 -14.75
N GLN A 57 -9.08 -8.81 -15.12
CA GLN A 57 -8.72 -9.11 -16.52
C GLN A 57 -9.44 -10.35 -17.08
N SER A 58 -9.86 -11.26 -16.19
CA SER A 58 -10.61 -12.47 -16.55
C SER A 58 -12.12 -12.21 -16.62
N GLY A 59 -12.59 -11.00 -16.32
CA GLY A 59 -14.01 -10.63 -16.26
C GLY A 59 -14.72 -11.05 -14.97
N ASN A 60 -13.99 -11.59 -13.99
CA ASN A 60 -14.53 -11.96 -12.68
C ASN A 60 -14.57 -10.72 -11.76
N TYR A 61 -15.49 -9.79 -12.05
CA TYR A 61 -15.52 -8.49 -11.37
C TYR A 61 -15.87 -8.61 -9.88
N ASP A 62 -16.81 -9.48 -9.49
CA ASP A 62 -17.17 -9.69 -8.08
C ASP A 62 -15.98 -10.17 -7.23
N GLU A 63 -15.21 -11.13 -7.77
CA GLU A 63 -14.00 -11.64 -7.11
C GLU A 63 -12.94 -10.53 -7.02
N SER A 64 -12.79 -9.74 -8.09
CA SER A 64 -11.87 -8.61 -8.10
C SER A 64 -12.21 -7.57 -7.03
N ILE A 65 -13.50 -7.21 -6.92
CA ILE A 65 -14.01 -6.27 -5.91
C ILE A 65 -13.71 -6.80 -4.50
N GLN A 66 -14.00 -8.07 -4.22
CA GLN A 66 -13.73 -8.67 -2.91
C GLN A 66 -12.22 -8.67 -2.57
N LEU A 67 -11.38 -9.06 -3.53
CA LEU A 67 -9.94 -9.11 -3.32
C LEU A 67 -9.33 -7.72 -3.11
N TYR A 68 -9.76 -6.72 -3.88
CA TYR A 68 -9.33 -5.34 -3.68
C TYR A 68 -9.88 -4.74 -2.38
N SER A 69 -11.11 -5.09 -1.98
CA SER A 69 -11.69 -4.64 -0.71
C SER A 69 -10.86 -5.12 0.48
N TYR A 70 -10.40 -6.38 0.45
CA TYR A 70 -9.45 -6.87 1.44
C TYR A 70 -8.15 -6.06 1.47
N VAL A 71 -7.63 -5.67 0.29
CA VAL A 71 -6.41 -4.82 0.23
C VAL A 71 -6.67 -3.46 0.85
N LEU A 72 -7.87 -2.89 0.71
CA LEU A 72 -8.24 -1.63 1.34
C LEU A 72 -8.47 -1.76 2.85
N GLU A 73 -8.88 -2.92 3.35
CA GLU A 73 -8.93 -3.18 4.79
C GLU A 73 -7.52 -3.19 5.41
N THR A 74 -6.56 -3.83 4.75
CA THR A 74 -5.16 -3.86 5.21
C THR A 74 -4.40 -2.57 4.93
N VAL A 75 -4.65 -1.94 3.78
CA VAL A 75 -3.97 -0.73 3.29
C VAL A 75 -5.00 0.31 2.80
N PRO A 76 -5.67 1.01 3.72
CA PRO A 76 -6.76 1.93 3.38
C PRO A 76 -6.33 3.10 2.48
N THR A 77 -5.05 3.45 2.51
CA THR A 77 -4.48 4.56 1.73
C THR A 77 -4.02 4.13 0.34
N SER A 78 -4.22 2.86 -0.05
CA SER A 78 -3.78 2.35 -1.35
C SER A 78 -4.61 2.95 -2.49
N LYS A 79 -4.08 3.99 -3.14
CA LYS A 79 -4.70 4.61 -4.33
C LYS A 79 -4.98 3.57 -5.42
N ALA A 80 -4.02 2.68 -5.66
CA ALA A 80 -4.14 1.65 -6.68
C ALA A 80 -5.30 0.67 -6.38
N ALA A 81 -5.50 0.29 -5.12
CA ALA A 81 -6.61 -0.58 -4.75
C ALA A 81 -7.96 0.15 -4.87
N ARG A 82 -8.04 1.43 -4.46
CA ARG A 82 -9.25 2.25 -4.64
C ARG A 82 -9.65 2.37 -6.11
N ILE A 83 -8.67 2.63 -6.98
CA ILE A 83 -8.86 2.67 -8.43
C ILE A 83 -9.30 1.29 -8.96
N GLY A 84 -8.64 0.22 -8.53
CA GLY A 84 -8.95 -1.15 -8.97
C GLY A 84 -10.37 -1.58 -8.61
N VAL A 85 -10.84 -1.28 -7.39
CA VAL A 85 -12.25 -1.52 -7.01
C VAL A 85 -13.18 -0.70 -7.89
N ALA A 86 -12.93 0.60 -8.08
CA ALA A 86 -13.79 1.45 -8.89
C ALA A 86 -13.87 0.94 -10.34
N GLU A 87 -12.76 0.55 -10.95
CA GLU A 87 -12.73 -0.07 -12.28
C GLU A 87 -13.56 -1.36 -12.33
N ALA A 88 -13.41 -2.22 -11.33
CA ALA A 88 -14.15 -3.48 -11.24
C ALA A 88 -15.65 -3.26 -11.05
N ILE A 89 -16.05 -2.31 -10.20
CA ILE A 89 -17.45 -1.92 -9.99
C ILE A 89 -18.06 -1.44 -11.30
N PHE A 90 -17.44 -0.44 -11.95
CA PHE A 90 -17.99 0.12 -13.19
C PHE A 90 -18.02 -0.88 -14.35
N SER A 91 -17.13 -1.87 -14.33
CA SER A 91 -17.11 -2.94 -15.33
C SER A 91 -18.12 -4.05 -15.03
N ASN A 92 -18.63 -4.11 -13.79
CA ASN A 92 -19.64 -5.08 -13.41
C ASN A 92 -20.97 -4.74 -14.09
N SER A 93 -21.78 -5.76 -14.37
CA SER A 93 -23.09 -5.55 -14.96
C SER A 93 -24.12 -5.01 -13.95
N ASP A 94 -23.84 -5.21 -12.66
CA ASP A 94 -24.64 -4.67 -11.57
C ASP A 94 -24.23 -3.21 -11.28
N LYS A 95 -25.14 -2.29 -11.59
CA LYS A 95 -24.95 -0.84 -11.43
C LYS A 95 -25.30 -0.32 -10.04
N SER A 96 -25.79 -1.18 -9.14
CA SER A 96 -26.22 -0.76 -7.80
C SER A 96 -25.09 -0.15 -6.98
N ASP A 97 -23.84 -0.55 -7.27
CA ASP A 97 -22.65 -0.10 -6.54
C ASP A 97 -21.86 1.03 -7.22
N ASP A 98 -22.34 1.58 -8.36
CA ASP A 98 -21.59 2.60 -9.11
C ASP A 98 -21.27 3.85 -8.26
N GLU A 99 -22.17 4.26 -7.35
CA GLU A 99 -21.93 5.36 -6.42
C GLU A 99 -20.77 5.08 -5.46
N VAL A 100 -20.58 3.83 -5.06
CA VAL A 100 -19.45 3.38 -4.24
C VAL A 100 -18.16 3.54 -5.03
N GLY A 101 -18.16 3.14 -6.32
CA GLY A 101 -17.03 3.33 -7.23
C GLY A 101 -16.59 4.79 -7.33
N LEU A 102 -17.55 5.72 -7.43
CA LEU A 102 -17.26 7.16 -7.46
C LEU A 102 -16.68 7.67 -6.14
N THR A 103 -17.26 7.24 -5.02
CA THR A 103 -16.78 7.61 -3.68
C THR A 103 -15.34 7.15 -3.48
N LEU A 104 -14.99 5.97 -4.00
CA LEU A 104 -13.62 5.46 -3.95
C LEU A 104 -12.64 6.31 -4.77
N LEU A 105 -13.08 7.01 -5.82
CA LEU A 105 -12.24 7.92 -6.59
C LEU A 105 -12.15 9.35 -6.01
N GLN A 106 -13.02 9.72 -5.06
CA GLN A 106 -13.01 11.05 -4.47
C GLN A 106 -11.67 11.38 -3.78
N GLY A 107 -11.13 12.56 -4.11
CA GLY A 107 -9.85 13.03 -3.54
C GLY A 107 -8.61 12.31 -4.07
N ILE A 108 -8.74 11.41 -5.07
CA ILE A 108 -7.61 10.82 -5.76
C ILE A 108 -7.25 11.67 -6.98
N THR A 109 -5.98 12.06 -7.06
CA THR A 109 -5.38 12.59 -8.29
C THR A 109 -5.11 11.44 -9.26
N LEU A 110 -5.82 11.40 -10.39
CA LEU A 110 -5.65 10.39 -11.43
C LEU A 110 -4.71 10.94 -12.51
N ASP A 111 -3.69 10.16 -12.89
CA ASP A 111 -2.86 10.47 -14.04
C ASP A 111 -3.63 10.26 -15.34
N LYS A 112 -3.10 10.78 -16.46
CA LYS A 112 -3.75 10.74 -17.76
C LYS A 112 -4.09 9.33 -18.24
N ASP A 113 -3.23 8.35 -18.00
CA ASP A 113 -3.42 6.99 -18.48
C ASP A 113 -4.46 6.25 -17.63
N THR A 114 -4.40 6.43 -16.32
CA THR A 114 -5.42 5.93 -15.38
C THR A 114 -6.79 6.56 -15.67
N TRP A 115 -6.82 7.86 -15.93
CA TRP A 115 -8.04 8.57 -16.29
C TRP A 115 -8.67 7.98 -17.55
N ALA A 116 -7.87 7.83 -18.61
CA ALA A 116 -8.33 7.24 -19.86
C ALA A 116 -8.82 5.78 -19.70
N ARG A 117 -8.23 5.02 -18.77
CA ARG A 117 -8.64 3.64 -18.48
C ARG A 117 -9.99 3.59 -17.75
N ILE A 118 -10.15 4.36 -16.68
CA ILE A 118 -11.40 4.42 -15.90
C ILE A 118 -12.55 4.93 -16.76
N MET A 119 -12.32 5.97 -17.58
CA MET A 119 -13.35 6.54 -18.45
C MET A 119 -13.96 5.55 -19.46
N ARG A 120 -13.25 4.47 -19.81
CA ARG A 120 -13.79 3.44 -20.72
C ARG A 120 -14.86 2.58 -20.08
N VAL A 121 -14.80 2.42 -18.77
CA VAL A 121 -15.71 1.54 -18.01
C VAL A 121 -16.70 2.33 -17.19
N MET A 122 -16.37 3.57 -16.81
CA MET A 122 -17.25 4.46 -16.05
C MET A 122 -18.56 4.75 -16.81
N PRO A 123 -19.72 4.64 -16.15
CA PRO A 123 -21.01 4.99 -16.75
C PRO A 123 -21.04 6.44 -17.26
N VAL A 124 -21.66 6.65 -18.42
CA VAL A 124 -21.71 7.96 -19.11
C VAL A 124 -22.31 9.07 -18.24
N GLU A 125 -23.28 8.72 -17.39
CA GLU A 125 -23.92 9.60 -16.42
C GLU A 125 -22.93 10.23 -15.44
N TYR A 126 -21.80 9.57 -15.17
CA TYR A 126 -20.80 10.07 -14.23
C TYR A 126 -19.63 10.76 -14.92
N GLN A 127 -19.37 10.44 -16.18
CA GLN A 127 -18.29 11.04 -16.97
C GLN A 127 -18.39 12.59 -17.00
N GLN A 128 -19.61 13.13 -16.98
CA GLN A 128 -19.85 14.57 -16.95
C GLN A 128 -19.27 15.27 -15.69
N TYR A 129 -19.22 14.59 -14.54
CA TYR A 129 -18.68 15.17 -13.30
C TYR A 129 -17.16 15.38 -13.34
N PHE A 130 -16.50 14.84 -14.37
CA PHE A 130 -15.06 14.90 -14.51
C PHE A 130 -14.61 15.55 -15.83
N GLY A 131 -15.55 16.03 -16.66
CA GLY A 131 -15.27 16.70 -17.93
C GLY A 131 -14.49 18.02 -17.78
N ASP A 132 -14.58 18.66 -16.62
CA ASP A 132 -13.92 19.94 -16.31
C ASP A 132 -12.53 19.80 -15.66
N VAL A 133 -12.06 18.57 -15.42
CA VAL A 133 -10.70 18.34 -14.91
C VAL A 133 -9.71 18.57 -16.05
N LYS A 134 -9.37 19.84 -16.28
CA LYS A 134 -8.29 20.24 -17.20
C LYS A 134 -6.99 19.55 -16.76
N GLN A 135 -6.41 18.84 -17.73
CA GLN A 135 -5.12 18.14 -17.70
C GLN A 135 -3.98 19.02 -17.18
#